data_AF-H0H1D8-F1
#
_entry.id   AF-H0H1D8-F1
#
_cell.length_a   1.000
_cell.length_b   1.000
_cell.length_c   1.000
_cell.angle_alpha   90.00
_cell.angle_beta   90.00
_cell.angle_gamma   90.00
#
_symmetry.space_group_name_H-M   'P 1'
#
loop_
_entity.id
_entity.type
_entity.pdbx_description
1 polymer ?
#
loop_
_entity_poly.entity_id
_entity_poly.type
_entity_poly.pdbx_seq_one_letter_code
_entity_poly.pdbx_strand_id
1 'polypeptide(L)'
;MDEKKELILVPCHSIWKSSIQPSDGRVNFGQSPEYWHLAAFQYEGNDHLAFIKHGLAALKLLLKKRHRATVIFSGSQTKKEAGVLSEAQSYYFLCERLIRNAMRNDNLEIPNFDDELHTLLQEIKEMMVGQNIDVDDLFCGDSITTEEFSLDSLDNLLYSIYRFEEVTGKFPQRITIIGFAFKMERFISYHAKAIDVSKSMHKLHWN
;
A
#
# COMPACT_ATOMS: atom_id res chain seq x y z
N MET A 1 -18.33 5.65 -19.32
CA MET A 1 -17.42 4.98 -18.37
C MET A 1 -16.90 6.08 -17.46
N ASP A 2 -17.17 6.01 -16.16
CA ASP A 2 -16.81 7.08 -15.24
C ASP A 2 -15.29 7.01 -14.98
N GLU A 3 -14.56 8.03 -15.40
CA GLU A 3 -13.09 7.99 -15.49
C GLU A 3 -12.42 7.98 -14.11
N LYS A 4 -11.30 7.25 -14.01
CA LYS A 4 -10.44 7.30 -12.82
C LYS A 4 -9.85 8.69 -12.65
N LYS A 5 -9.92 9.19 -11.42
CA LYS A 5 -9.57 10.57 -11.07
C LYS A 5 -8.71 10.66 -9.82
N GLU A 6 -8.62 9.59 -9.03
CA GLU A 6 -7.93 9.60 -7.74
C GLU A 6 -6.75 8.64 -7.70
N LEU A 7 -5.56 9.19 -7.43
CA LEU A 7 -4.37 8.43 -7.05
C LEU A 7 -4.41 8.19 -5.54
N ILE A 8 -4.38 6.93 -5.12
CA ILE A 8 -4.14 6.51 -3.72
C ILE A 8 -2.68 6.06 -3.64
N LEU A 9 -1.81 6.94 -3.14
CA LEU A 9 -0.38 6.70 -3.01
C LEU A 9 -0.06 6.08 -1.66
N VAL A 10 0.66 4.96 -1.66
CA VAL A 10 1.28 4.36 -0.46
C VAL A 10 2.80 4.44 -0.60
N PRO A 11 3.46 5.40 0.07
CA PRO A 11 4.92 5.43 0.13
C PRO A 11 5.44 4.27 0.97
N CYS A 12 6.25 3.43 0.37
CA CYS A 12 6.84 2.27 1.01
C CYS A 12 8.15 2.63 1.73
N HIS A 13 8.51 1.87 2.78
CA HIS A 13 9.66 2.17 3.65
C HIS A 13 10.43 0.93 4.14
N SER A 14 10.13 -0.25 3.60
CA SER A 14 10.76 -1.52 3.97
C SER A 14 10.39 -2.63 2.98
N ILE A 15 11.04 -3.79 3.12
CA ILE A 15 10.78 -4.96 2.30
C ILE A 15 10.43 -6.15 3.20
N TRP A 16 9.27 -6.73 2.93
CA TRP A 16 8.78 -7.98 3.51
C TRP A 16 9.52 -9.17 2.87
N LYS A 17 10.09 -10.02 3.71
CA LYS A 17 10.91 -11.18 3.36
C LYS A 17 10.01 -12.37 3.03
N SER A 18 9.49 -12.40 1.82
CA SER A 18 8.49 -13.38 1.40
C SER A 18 8.95 -14.85 1.42
N SER A 19 10.25 -15.07 1.27
CA SER A 19 10.87 -16.39 1.27
C SER A 19 11.10 -16.98 2.66
N ILE A 20 10.97 -16.19 3.73
CA ILE A 20 11.14 -16.73 5.09
C ILE A 20 9.96 -17.64 5.43
N GLN A 21 10.29 -18.88 5.78
CA GLN A 21 9.35 -19.84 6.36
C GLN A 21 9.53 -19.84 7.88
N PRO A 22 8.48 -19.47 8.65
CA PRO A 22 8.46 -19.57 10.09
C PRO A 22 8.75 -21.01 10.56
N SER A 23 9.52 -21.16 11.63
CA SER A 23 9.86 -22.48 12.19
C SER A 23 8.66 -23.22 12.79
N ASP A 24 7.60 -22.49 13.13
CA ASP A 24 6.34 -23.05 13.65
C ASP A 24 5.40 -23.56 12.52
N GLY A 25 5.86 -23.54 11.27
CA GLY A 25 5.12 -24.01 10.10
C GLY A 25 3.99 -23.08 9.65
N ARG A 26 3.82 -21.92 10.30
CA ARG A 26 2.79 -20.95 9.92
C ARG A 26 3.17 -20.22 8.64
N VAL A 27 2.17 -19.62 8.01
CA VAL A 27 2.40 -18.72 6.88
C VAL A 27 2.94 -17.39 7.43
N ASN A 28 4.11 -16.98 6.95
CA ASN A 28 4.66 -15.64 7.21
C ASN A 28 3.77 -14.63 6.50
N PHE A 29 2.92 -13.87 7.18
CA PHE A 29 2.11 -12.74 6.71
C PHE A 29 2.73 -11.37 7.02
N GLY A 30 4.04 -11.32 7.27
CA GLY A 30 4.71 -10.10 7.71
C GLY A 30 4.37 -9.72 9.16
N GLN A 31 3.76 -10.62 9.92
CA GLN A 31 3.27 -10.43 11.28
C GLN A 31 4.37 -10.33 12.36
N SER A 32 5.64 -10.30 11.97
CA SER A 32 6.74 -10.24 12.94
C SER A 32 7.90 -9.43 12.36
N PRO A 33 8.62 -8.63 13.17
CA PRO A 33 9.69 -7.75 12.68
C PRO A 33 10.79 -8.47 11.90
N GLU A 34 11.09 -9.72 12.25
CA GLU A 34 12.09 -10.57 11.59
C GLU A 34 11.75 -10.89 10.13
N TYR A 35 10.47 -10.84 9.77
CA TYR A 35 9.98 -11.03 8.41
C TYR A 35 10.15 -9.78 7.54
N TRP A 36 10.86 -8.76 8.02
CA TRP A 36 11.07 -7.50 7.30
C TRP A 36 12.53 -7.05 7.32
N HIS A 37 12.94 -6.34 6.28
CA HIS A 37 14.23 -5.64 6.22
C HIS A 37 14.13 -4.26 6.87
N LEU A 38 14.09 -4.23 8.20
CA LEU A 38 13.90 -3.03 8.99
C LEU A 38 15.21 -2.33 9.35
N ALA A 39 15.18 -1.00 9.44
CA ALA A 39 16.18 -0.19 10.12
C ALA A 39 15.96 -0.23 11.65
N ALA A 40 16.99 0.08 12.43
CA ALA A 40 16.97 -0.03 13.90
C ALA A 40 15.73 0.63 14.55
N PHE A 41 15.43 1.89 14.19
CA PHE A 41 14.28 2.62 14.74
C PHE A 41 12.92 2.01 14.36
N GLN A 42 12.84 1.26 13.26
CA GLN A 42 11.59 0.64 12.78
C GLN A 42 11.22 -0.60 13.63
N TYR A 43 12.19 -1.19 14.34
CA TYR A 43 11.94 -2.25 15.31
C TYR A 43 11.23 -1.70 16.56
N GLU A 44 11.65 -0.54 17.06
CA GLU A 44 11.08 0.08 18.26
C GLU A 44 9.60 0.45 18.09
N GLY A 45 9.23 0.93 16.90
CA GLY A 45 7.86 1.35 16.57
C GLY A 45 6.91 0.21 16.14
N ASN A 46 7.40 -1.03 16.01
CA ASN A 46 6.67 -2.10 15.32
C ASN A 46 6.17 -1.68 13.93
N ASP A 47 6.98 -0.93 13.19
CA ASP A 47 6.58 -0.29 11.93
C ASP A 47 6.09 -1.30 10.87
N HIS A 48 6.52 -2.55 10.96
CA HIS A 48 6.03 -3.64 10.13
C HIS A 48 4.50 -3.78 10.15
N LEU A 49 3.85 -3.60 11.31
CA LEU A 49 2.38 -3.60 11.40
C LEU A 49 1.79 -2.37 10.72
N ALA A 50 2.40 -1.19 10.90
CA ALA A 50 1.98 0.04 10.23
C ALA A 50 2.07 -0.08 8.70
N PHE A 51 3.10 -0.74 8.17
CA PHE A 51 3.24 -1.00 6.73
C PHE A 51 2.08 -1.83 6.18
N ILE A 52 1.68 -2.88 6.90
CA ILE A 52 0.53 -3.71 6.54
C ILE A 52 -0.75 -2.88 6.60
N LYS A 53 -0.94 -2.09 7.66
CA LYS A 53 -2.10 -1.19 7.81
C LYS A 53 -2.20 -0.19 6.67
N HIS A 54 -1.11 0.44 6.27
CA HIS A 54 -1.11 1.37 5.14
C HIS A 54 -1.60 0.69 3.84
N GLY A 55 -1.09 -0.51 3.56
CA GLY A 55 -1.53 -1.27 2.39
C GLY A 55 -3.01 -1.66 2.45
N LEU A 56 -3.46 -2.22 3.56
CA LEU A 56 -4.87 -2.60 3.73
C LEU A 56 -5.82 -1.39 3.73
N ALA A 57 -5.43 -0.28 4.36
CA ALA A 57 -6.20 0.96 4.32
C ALA A 57 -6.35 1.49 2.88
N ALA A 58 -5.30 1.38 2.04
CA ALA A 58 -5.36 1.74 0.64
C ALA A 58 -6.33 0.85 -0.14
N LEU A 59 -6.32 -0.47 0.09
CA LEU A 59 -7.26 -1.39 -0.53
C LEU A 59 -8.71 -1.13 -0.08
N LYS A 60 -8.93 -0.88 1.20
CA LYS A 60 -10.24 -0.51 1.73
C LYS A 60 -10.76 0.78 1.08
N LEU A 61 -9.91 1.79 0.90
CA LEU A 61 -10.28 3.03 0.22
C LEU A 61 -10.57 2.79 -1.26
N LEU A 62 -9.75 1.98 -1.95
CA LEU A 62 -9.97 1.58 -3.33
C LEU A 62 -11.34 0.91 -3.51
N LEU A 63 -11.71 -0.01 -2.62
CA LEU A 63 -13.02 -0.68 -2.65
C LEU A 63 -14.19 0.28 -2.43
N LYS A 64 -14.01 1.38 -1.68
CA LYS A 64 -15.02 2.46 -1.53
C LYS A 64 -15.12 3.36 -2.77
N LYS A 65 -14.09 3.39 -3.60
CA LYS A 65 -13.92 4.27 -4.76
C LYS A 65 -13.74 3.46 -6.05
N ARG A 66 -14.28 2.24 -6.11
CA ARG A 66 -14.09 1.29 -7.21
C ARG A 66 -14.37 1.99 -8.55
N HIS A 67 -13.52 1.73 -9.53
CA HIS A 67 -13.51 2.36 -10.86
C HIS A 67 -13.17 3.85 -10.93
N ARG A 68 -13.02 4.56 -9.80
CA ARG A 68 -12.66 5.99 -9.76
C ARG A 68 -11.26 6.26 -9.20
N ALA A 69 -10.59 5.24 -8.67
CA ALA A 69 -9.27 5.35 -8.06
C ALA A 69 -8.30 4.26 -8.53
N THR A 70 -7.00 4.53 -8.38
CA THR A 70 -5.90 3.58 -8.53
C THR A 70 -4.99 3.67 -7.33
N VAL A 71 -4.64 2.53 -6.74
CA VAL A 71 -3.62 2.42 -5.70
C VAL A 71 -2.25 2.26 -6.35
N ILE A 72 -1.28 3.06 -5.92
CA ILE A 72 0.12 2.93 -6.31
C ILE A 72 0.95 2.74 -5.04
N PHE A 73 1.56 1.56 -4.92
CA PHE A 73 2.67 1.34 -3.99
C PHE A 73 3.94 1.92 -4.61
N SER A 74 4.64 2.79 -3.90
CA SER A 74 5.80 3.50 -4.44
C SER A 74 7.02 3.31 -3.56
N GLY A 75 8.13 2.90 -4.17
CA GLY A 75 9.39 2.68 -3.48
C GLY A 75 10.28 1.68 -4.22
N SER A 76 11.57 2.01 -4.30
CA SER A 76 12.56 1.29 -5.10
C SER A 76 13.23 0.12 -4.38
N GLN A 77 14.28 -0.44 -5.00
CA GLN A 77 15.13 -1.50 -4.43
C GLN A 77 16.10 -0.92 -3.40
N THR A 78 15.63 -0.63 -2.19
CA THR A 78 16.42 0.05 -1.15
C THR A 78 17.27 -0.88 -0.29
N LYS A 79 17.03 -2.20 -0.34
CA LYS A 79 17.71 -3.20 0.49
C LYS A 79 18.46 -4.19 -0.38
N LYS A 80 19.79 -4.19 -0.28
CA LYS A 80 20.64 -5.10 -1.06
C LYS A 80 20.31 -6.56 -0.79
N GLU A 81 19.97 -6.90 0.44
CA GLU A 81 19.66 -8.26 0.90
C GLU A 81 18.32 -8.76 0.34
N ALA A 82 17.45 -7.87 -0.14
CA ALA A 82 16.19 -8.23 -0.77
C ALA A 82 16.33 -8.60 -2.26
N GLY A 83 17.54 -8.49 -2.82
CA GLY A 83 17.79 -8.78 -4.24
C GLY A 83 17.06 -7.79 -5.16
N VAL A 84 16.31 -8.32 -6.13
CA VAL A 84 15.61 -7.51 -7.14
C VAL A 84 14.25 -6.98 -6.66
N LEU A 85 13.82 -7.36 -5.47
CA LEU A 85 12.50 -6.98 -4.95
C LEU A 85 12.51 -5.52 -4.54
N SER A 86 11.61 -4.72 -5.12
CA SER A 86 11.39 -3.33 -4.68
C SER A 86 10.48 -3.26 -3.46
N GLU A 87 10.52 -2.16 -2.72
CA GLU A 87 9.58 -1.90 -1.63
C GLU A 87 8.13 -1.90 -2.14
N ALA A 88 7.87 -1.33 -3.32
CA ALA A 88 6.54 -1.31 -3.94
C ALA A 88 6.02 -2.72 -4.25
N GLN A 89 6.84 -3.57 -4.90
CA GLN A 89 6.49 -4.96 -5.17
C GLN A 89 6.23 -5.73 -3.88
N SER A 90 7.07 -5.52 -2.87
CA SER A 90 6.92 -6.15 -1.57
C SER A 90 5.54 -5.89 -0.95
N TYR A 91 5.06 -4.64 -1.00
CA TYR A 91 3.75 -4.28 -0.44
C TYR A 91 2.62 -4.86 -1.28
N TYR A 92 2.72 -4.77 -2.61
CA TYR A 92 1.76 -5.35 -3.53
C TYR A 92 1.54 -6.85 -3.25
N PHE A 93 2.62 -7.65 -3.23
CA PHE A 93 2.53 -9.09 -3.03
C PHE A 93 2.07 -9.46 -1.62
N LEU A 94 2.46 -8.69 -0.60
CA LEU A 94 2.00 -8.93 0.75
C LEU A 94 0.48 -8.72 0.86
N CYS A 95 -0.01 -7.60 0.35
CA CYS A 95 -1.44 -7.29 0.31
C CYS A 95 -2.22 -8.35 -0.46
N GLU A 96 -1.77 -8.72 -1.66
CA GLU A 96 -2.41 -9.77 -2.45
C GLU A 96 -2.54 -11.07 -1.66
N ARG A 97 -1.47 -11.50 -1.01
CA ARG A 97 -1.47 -12.76 -0.26
C ARG A 97 -2.32 -12.71 1.00
N LEU A 98 -2.37 -11.57 1.70
CA LEU A 98 -3.29 -11.34 2.82
C LEU A 98 -4.75 -11.45 2.37
N ILE A 99 -5.10 -10.79 1.27
CA ILE A 99 -6.47 -10.83 0.73
C ILE A 99 -6.83 -12.23 0.23
N ARG A 100 -5.92 -12.94 -0.47
CA ARG A 100 -6.13 -14.34 -0.85
C ARG A 100 -6.35 -15.24 0.35
N ASN A 101 -5.62 -15.03 1.45
CA ASN A 101 -5.84 -15.77 2.68
C ASN A 101 -7.21 -15.45 3.30
N ALA A 102 -7.58 -14.17 3.37
CA ALA A 102 -8.85 -13.75 3.94
C ALA A 102 -10.08 -14.25 3.16
N MET A 103 -9.98 -14.30 1.83
CA MET A 103 -11.07 -14.81 0.98
C MET A 103 -11.21 -16.34 1.02
N ARG A 104 -10.17 -17.08 1.45
CA ARG A 104 -10.18 -18.55 1.55
C ARG A 104 -10.59 -19.09 2.92
N ASN A 105 -10.52 -18.27 3.97
CA ASN A 105 -10.70 -18.71 5.35
C ASN A 105 -11.74 -17.86 6.07
N ASP A 106 -12.56 -18.50 6.90
CA ASP A 106 -13.49 -17.78 7.77
C ASP A 106 -12.83 -17.21 9.02
N ASN A 107 -11.85 -17.92 9.57
CA ASN A 107 -11.02 -17.39 10.63
C ASN A 107 -9.89 -16.53 10.03
N LEU A 108 -9.89 -15.24 10.36
CA LEU A 108 -8.88 -14.25 9.95
C LEU A 108 -7.79 -14.01 11.00
N GLU A 109 -7.74 -14.86 12.02
CA GLU A 109 -6.74 -14.78 13.07
C GLU A 109 -5.34 -15.07 12.53
N ILE A 110 -4.50 -14.05 12.58
CA ILE A 110 -3.09 -14.07 12.24
C ILE A 110 -2.35 -13.67 13.51
N PRO A 111 -1.48 -14.52 14.07
CA PRO A 111 -0.74 -14.19 15.29
C PRO A 111 -0.02 -12.85 15.17
N ASN A 112 0.08 -12.10 16.28
CA ASN A 112 0.78 -10.81 16.37
C ASN A 112 0.17 -9.66 15.53
N PHE A 113 -0.95 -9.88 14.84
CA PHE A 113 -1.76 -8.77 14.35
C PHE A 113 -2.53 -8.15 15.52
N ASP A 114 -2.76 -6.85 15.43
CA ASP A 114 -3.62 -6.13 16.38
C ASP A 114 -5.07 -6.07 15.88
N ASP A 115 -5.96 -5.61 16.75
CA ASP A 115 -7.40 -5.51 16.46
C ASP A 115 -7.69 -4.67 15.21
N GLU A 116 -6.87 -3.65 14.93
CA GLU A 116 -7.02 -2.80 13.75
C GLU A 116 -6.74 -3.57 12.46
N LEU A 117 -5.66 -4.37 12.42
CA LEU A 117 -5.36 -5.22 11.26
C LEU A 117 -6.45 -6.27 11.03
N HIS A 118 -6.95 -6.90 12.09
CA HIS A 118 -8.07 -7.84 11.98
C HIS A 118 -9.33 -7.17 11.46
N THR A 119 -9.65 -5.98 11.98
CA THR A 119 -10.79 -5.18 11.52
C THR A 119 -10.67 -4.81 10.04
N LEU A 120 -9.50 -4.33 9.62
CA LEU A 120 -9.25 -3.99 8.21
C LEU A 120 -9.44 -5.19 7.29
N LEU A 121 -8.90 -6.36 7.65
CA LEU A 121 -9.07 -7.58 6.85
C LEU A 121 -10.53 -8.02 6.77
N GLN A 122 -11.25 -7.97 7.89
CA GLN A 122 -12.66 -8.34 7.96
C GLN A 122 -13.51 -7.41 7.08
N GLU A 123 -13.35 -6.09 7.21
CA GLU A 123 -14.08 -5.11 6.41
C GLU A 123 -13.78 -5.24 4.91
N ILE A 124 -12.51 -5.49 4.53
CA ILE A 124 -12.14 -5.72 3.14
C ILE A 124 -12.83 -6.99 2.61
N LYS A 125 -12.80 -8.10 3.37
CA LYS A 125 -13.49 -9.34 3.01
C LYS A 125 -14.98 -9.11 2.79
N GLU A 126 -15.64 -8.44 3.72
CA GLU A 126 -17.07 -8.10 3.63
C GLU A 126 -17.38 -7.22 2.42
N MET A 127 -16.55 -6.21 2.14
CA MET A 127 -16.70 -5.33 0.98
C MET A 127 -16.51 -6.08 -0.34
N MET A 128 -15.54 -7.00 -0.42
CA MET A 128 -15.30 -7.81 -1.61
C MET A 128 -16.44 -8.79 -1.87
N VAL A 129 -16.91 -9.49 -0.83
CA VAL A 129 -18.06 -10.40 -0.91
C VAL A 129 -19.33 -9.63 -1.30
N GLY A 130 -19.61 -8.50 -0.64
CA GLY A 130 -20.80 -7.69 -0.90
C GLY A 130 -20.83 -7.05 -2.29
N GLN A 131 -19.67 -6.80 -2.89
CA GLN A 131 -19.54 -6.27 -4.26
C GLN A 131 -19.30 -7.36 -5.32
N ASN A 132 -19.24 -8.63 -4.91
CA ASN A 132 -18.91 -9.76 -5.79
C ASN A 132 -17.59 -9.58 -6.57
N ILE A 133 -16.54 -9.13 -5.86
CA ILE A 133 -15.21 -8.89 -6.41
C ILE A 133 -14.31 -10.09 -6.09
N ASP A 134 -13.74 -10.70 -7.12
CA ASP A 134 -12.69 -11.69 -6.97
C ASP A 134 -11.32 -11.02 -6.72
N VAL A 135 -10.42 -11.72 -6.03
CA VAL A 135 -9.06 -11.26 -5.77
C VAL A 135 -8.32 -10.98 -7.08
N ASP A 136 -8.51 -11.84 -8.08
CA ASP A 136 -7.88 -11.63 -9.40
C ASP A 136 -8.41 -10.36 -10.08
N ASP A 137 -9.71 -10.04 -9.98
CA ASP A 137 -10.27 -8.78 -10.51
C ASP A 137 -9.77 -7.52 -9.75
N LEU A 138 -9.55 -7.65 -8.43
CA LEU A 138 -9.04 -6.55 -7.62
C LEU A 138 -7.58 -6.20 -7.97
N PHE A 139 -6.75 -7.22 -8.16
CA PHE A 139 -5.31 -7.09 -8.39
C PHE A 139 -4.92 -7.08 -9.88
N CYS A 140 -5.84 -7.40 -10.80
CA CYS A 140 -5.63 -7.30 -12.24
C CYS A 140 -5.83 -5.87 -12.76
N GLY A 141 -5.08 -5.52 -13.81
CA GLY A 141 -5.23 -4.28 -14.56
C GLY A 141 -4.62 -3.07 -13.84
N ASP A 142 -5.34 -1.97 -13.88
CA ASP A 142 -4.86 -0.63 -13.53
C ASP A 142 -5.40 -0.13 -12.17
N SER A 143 -6.01 -1.01 -11.36
CA SER A 143 -6.61 -0.66 -10.06
C SER A 143 -5.60 -0.60 -8.93
N ILE A 144 -4.59 -1.47 -8.99
CA ILE A 144 -3.49 -1.56 -8.04
C ILE A 144 -2.22 -1.76 -8.87
N THR A 145 -1.22 -0.91 -8.71
CA THR A 145 0.05 -1.05 -9.42
C THR A 145 1.23 -0.59 -8.55
N THR A 146 2.43 -0.69 -9.12
CA THR A 146 3.70 -0.31 -8.47
C THR A 146 4.37 0.85 -9.21
N GLU A 147 5.12 1.62 -8.44
CA GLU A 147 6.15 2.57 -8.89
C GLU A 147 7.45 2.19 -8.15
N GLU A 148 8.50 1.85 -8.90
CA GLU A 148 9.66 1.10 -8.36
C GLU A 148 10.99 1.84 -8.44
N PHE A 149 10.98 3.13 -8.78
CA PHE A 149 12.18 3.94 -8.96
C PHE A 149 12.32 5.05 -7.92
N SER A 150 11.29 5.29 -7.09
CA SER A 150 11.38 6.32 -6.05
C SER A 150 12.43 6.02 -5.00
N LEU A 151 13.34 6.98 -4.79
CA LEU A 151 14.40 6.91 -3.78
C LEU A 151 14.07 7.72 -2.53
N ASP A 152 13.18 8.71 -2.64
CA ASP A 152 12.74 9.54 -1.53
C ASP A 152 11.25 9.93 -1.60
N SER A 153 10.78 10.72 -0.63
CA SER A 153 9.36 11.14 -0.59
C SER A 153 8.93 12.14 -1.66
N LEU A 154 9.86 12.85 -2.31
CA LEU A 154 9.55 13.68 -3.47
C LEU A 154 9.31 12.80 -4.69
N ASP A 155 10.21 11.85 -4.95
CA ASP A 155 10.08 10.89 -6.04
C ASP A 155 8.78 10.09 -5.89
N ASN A 156 8.49 9.63 -4.67
CA ASN A 156 7.27 8.88 -4.38
C ASN A 156 6.02 9.60 -4.89
N LEU A 157 5.97 10.93 -4.74
CA LEU A 157 4.87 11.73 -5.22
C LEU A 157 4.94 11.94 -6.74
N LEU A 158 6.09 12.40 -7.24
CA LEU A 158 6.24 12.78 -8.64
C LEU A 158 6.10 11.59 -9.59
N TYR A 159 6.82 10.51 -9.31
CA TYR A 159 6.81 9.32 -10.15
C TYR A 159 5.46 8.61 -10.09
N SER A 160 4.79 8.62 -8.94
CA SER A 160 3.44 8.05 -8.85
C SER A 160 2.39 8.85 -9.63
N ILE A 161 2.54 10.17 -9.78
CA ILE A 161 1.67 10.98 -10.64
C ILE A 161 1.82 10.56 -12.11
N TYR A 162 3.05 10.41 -12.60
CA TYR A 162 3.30 9.94 -13.96
C TYR A 162 2.91 8.48 -14.14
N ARG A 163 3.17 7.63 -13.15
CA ARG A 163 2.75 6.23 -13.18
C ARG A 163 1.23 6.11 -13.27
N PHE A 164 0.49 6.98 -12.58
CA PHE A 164 -0.96 7.07 -12.70
C PHE A 164 -1.39 7.45 -14.13
N GLU A 165 -0.73 8.42 -14.76
CA GLU A 165 -0.98 8.77 -16.16
C GLU A 165 -0.69 7.60 -17.11
N GLU A 166 0.43 6.89 -16.93
CA GLU A 166 0.80 5.74 -17.76
C GLU A 166 -0.27 4.63 -17.73
N VAL A 167 -0.83 4.33 -16.54
CA VAL A 167 -1.77 3.21 -16.38
C VAL A 167 -3.22 3.59 -16.66
N THR A 168 -3.60 4.86 -16.47
CA THR A 168 -5.00 5.32 -16.66
C THR A 168 -5.21 6.18 -17.91
N GLY A 169 -4.13 6.63 -18.54
CA GLY A 169 -4.15 7.57 -19.67
C GLY A 169 -4.43 9.03 -19.29
N LYS A 170 -4.50 9.38 -17.99
CA LYS A 170 -4.79 10.74 -17.52
C LYS A 170 -4.04 11.07 -16.23
N PHE A 171 -3.72 12.34 -16.02
CA PHE A 171 -3.23 12.80 -14.72
C PHE A 171 -4.31 12.70 -13.61
N PRO A 172 -3.91 12.45 -12.36
CA PRO A 172 -4.85 12.41 -11.24
C PRO A 172 -5.43 13.80 -10.96
N GLN A 173 -6.74 13.88 -10.72
CA GLN A 173 -7.43 15.08 -10.25
C GLN A 173 -7.49 15.16 -8.73
N ARG A 174 -7.19 14.06 -8.04
CA ARG A 174 -7.11 13.94 -6.59
C ARG A 174 -5.98 13.00 -6.23
N ILE A 175 -5.26 13.32 -5.16
CA ILE A 175 -4.18 12.48 -4.65
C ILE A 175 -4.42 12.32 -3.15
N THR A 176 -4.55 11.07 -2.72
CA THR A 176 -4.67 10.64 -1.33
C THR A 176 -3.40 9.88 -0.98
N ILE A 177 -2.70 10.27 0.10
CA ILE A 177 -1.45 9.63 0.53
C ILE A 177 -1.72 8.89 1.83
N ILE A 178 -1.41 7.59 1.86
CA ILE A 178 -1.56 6.73 3.03
C ILE A 178 -0.17 6.36 3.52
N GLY A 179 0.19 6.84 4.69
CA GLY A 179 1.48 6.60 5.32
C GLY A 179 1.54 7.23 6.71
N PHE A 180 2.73 7.34 7.28
CA PHE A 180 2.89 7.90 8.63
C PHE A 180 2.48 9.37 8.72
N ALA A 181 1.63 9.69 9.70
CA ALA A 181 1.14 11.05 9.96
C ALA A 181 2.26 12.10 10.13
N PHE A 182 3.41 11.74 10.73
CA PHE A 182 4.52 12.69 10.91
C PHE A 182 5.18 13.12 9.59
N LYS A 183 4.98 12.39 8.48
CA LYS A 183 5.48 12.77 7.15
C LYS A 183 4.53 13.70 6.40
N MET A 184 3.30 13.88 6.90
CA MET A 184 2.25 14.67 6.27
C MET A 184 2.72 16.07 5.89
N GLU A 185 3.29 16.80 6.86
CA GLU A 185 3.72 18.18 6.64
C GLU A 185 4.74 18.26 5.51
N ARG A 186 5.66 17.30 5.41
CA ARG A 186 6.68 17.30 4.37
C ARG A 186 6.09 17.13 2.97
N PHE A 187 5.14 16.20 2.81
CA PHE A 187 4.44 16.01 1.54
C PHE A 187 3.65 17.26 1.12
N ILE A 188 2.92 17.87 2.06
CA ILE A 188 2.02 18.99 1.75
C ILE A 188 2.78 20.31 1.61
N SER A 189 3.64 20.63 2.57
CA SER A 189 4.25 21.96 2.70
C SER A 189 5.47 22.14 1.82
N TYR A 190 6.13 21.06 1.40
CA TYR A 190 7.34 21.11 0.57
C TYR A 190 7.17 20.40 -0.77
N HIS A 191 6.88 19.10 -0.78
CA HIS A 191 6.89 18.32 -2.03
C HIS A 191 5.80 18.79 -3.01
N ALA A 192 4.53 18.84 -2.59
CA ALA A 192 3.43 19.28 -3.45
C ALA A 192 3.61 20.71 -3.98
N LYS A 193 4.25 21.59 -3.20
CA LYS A 193 4.58 22.96 -3.64
C LYS A 193 5.72 22.97 -4.66
N ALA A 194 6.75 22.16 -4.45
CA ALA A 194 7.92 22.12 -5.32
C ALA A 194 7.58 21.68 -6.75
N ILE A 195 6.58 20.82 -6.91
CA ILE A 195 6.13 20.32 -8.23
C ILE A 195 4.84 20.99 -8.74
N ASP A 196 4.43 22.11 -8.14
CA ASP A 196 3.22 22.90 -8.48
C ASP A 196 1.91 22.09 -8.59
N VAL A 197 1.79 21.01 -7.82
CA VAL A 197 0.55 20.21 -7.73
C VAL A 197 -0.50 20.89 -6.82
N SER A 198 -0.17 22.06 -6.27
CA SER A 198 -1.01 22.83 -5.34
C SER A 198 -2.38 23.27 -5.91
N LYS A 199 -2.54 23.35 -7.24
CA LYS A 199 -3.81 23.77 -7.88
C LYS A 199 -4.80 22.63 -8.15
N SER A 200 -4.38 21.37 -8.06
CA SER A 200 -5.22 20.17 -8.33
C SER A 200 -5.33 19.21 -7.14
N MET A 201 -4.58 19.39 -6.06
CA MET A 201 -4.71 18.57 -4.85
C MET A 201 -5.89 19.00 -3.98
N HIS A 202 -6.88 18.12 -3.80
CA HIS A 202 -7.86 18.25 -2.73
C HIS A 202 -7.43 17.37 -1.54
N LYS A 203 -7.15 18.05 -0.42
CA LYS A 203 -6.91 17.49 0.93
C LYS A 203 -7.78 16.25 1.18
N LEU A 204 -7.23 15.16 1.76
CA LEU A 204 -7.91 14.35 2.79
C LEU A 204 -7.08 13.15 3.30
N HIS A 205 -7.21 12.95 4.62
CA HIS A 205 -6.93 11.78 5.46
C HIS A 205 -5.51 11.24 5.59
N TRP A 206 -4.86 11.72 6.66
CA TRP A 206 -3.88 10.96 7.43
C TRP A 206 -4.62 10.50 8.68
N ASN A 207 -4.76 9.18 8.87
CA ASN A 207 -5.14 8.61 10.16
C ASN A 207 -3.86 8.26 10.92
#